data_AF-A0A7G8X3T6-F1
#
_entry.id   AF-A0A7G8X3T6-F1
#
_cell.length_a   1.000
_cell.length_b   1.000
_cell.length_c   1.000
_cell.angle_alpha   90.00
_cell.angle_beta   90.00
_cell.angle_gamma   90.00
#
_symmetry.space_group_name_H-M   'P 1'
#
loop_
_entity.id
_entity.type
_entity.pdbx_description
1 polymer ?
#
loop_
_entity_poly.entity_id
_entity_poly.type
_entity_poly.pdbx_seq_one_letter_code
_entity_poly.pdbx_strand_id
1 'polypeptide(L)' 'MIENVIEFFKNLPAKTCTSCGSEIDEQHECYSNKCDNCNIL' A
#
# COMPACT_ATOMS: atom_id res chain seq x y z
N MET A 1 6.93 2.28 21.90
CA MET A 1 6.65 0.82 21.94
C MET A 1 5.23 0.66 21.43
N ILE A 2 4.95 -0.30 20.53
CA ILE A 2 3.58 -0.52 20.04
C ILE A 2 2.77 -1.11 21.20
N GLU A 3 1.77 -0.37 21.67
CA GLU A 3 0.96 -0.76 22.84
C GLU A 3 -0.05 -1.86 22.49
N ASN A 4 -0.59 -1.85 21.26
CA ASN A 4 -1.50 -2.86 20.76
C ASN A 4 -1.20 -3.20 19.29
N VAL A 5 -0.63 -4.39 19.08
CA VAL A 5 -0.23 -4.88 17.75
C VAL A 5 -1.43 -5.08 16.82
N ILE A 6 -2.57 -5.52 17.36
CA ILE A 6 -3.79 -5.76 16.58
C ILE A 6 -4.36 -4.44 16.08
N GLU A 7 -4.41 -3.43 16.95
CA GLU A 7 -4.90 -2.10 16.58
C GLU A 7 -3.99 -1.42 15.56
N PHE A 8 -2.66 -1.60 15.69
CA PHE A 8 -1.70 -1.13 14.69
C PHE A 8 -2.00 -1.69 13.30
N PHE A 9 -2.16 -3.02 13.17
CA PHE A 9 -2.44 -3.65 11.87
C PHE A 9 -3.82 -3.26 11.30
N LYS A 10 -4.83 -3.04 12.16
CA LYS A 10 -6.16 -2.57 11.73
C LYS A 10 -6.15 -1.15 11.18
N ASN A 11 -5.24 -0.32 11.67
CA ASN A 11 -5.11 1.09 11.30
C ASN A 11 -3.93 1.34 10.35
N LEU A 12 -3.40 0.29 9.70
CA LEU A 12 -2.37 0.46 8.67
C LEU A 12 -2.95 1.30 7.53
N PRO A 13 -2.26 2.37 7.10
CA PRO A 13 -2.71 3.15 5.97
C PRO A 13 -2.69 2.30 4.70
N ALA A 14 -3.59 2.61 3.77
CA ALA A 14 -3.57 2.01 2.45
C ALA A 14 -2.23 2.31 1.76
N LYS A 15 -1.77 1.37 0.94
CA LYS A 15 -0.56 1.53 0.15
C LYS A 15 -0.81 2.59 -0.92
N THR A 16 0.13 3.52 -1.11
CA THR A 16 0.01 4.59 -2.10
C THR A 16 1.06 4.47 -3.19
N CYS A 17 0.67 4.82 -4.42
CA CYS A 17 1.56 4.79 -5.57
C CYS A 17 2.62 5.89 -5.46
N THR A 18 3.88 5.51 -5.57
CA THR A 18 5.01 6.45 -5.53
C THR A 18 5.06 7.42 -6.70
N SER A 19 4.37 7.12 -7.81
CA SER A 19 4.31 7.99 -9.00
C SER A 19 3.16 9.00 -8.96
N CYS A 20 1.95 8.55 -8.60
CA CYS A 20 0.73 9.37 -8.72
C CYS A 20 0.01 9.64 -7.39
N GLY A 21 0.45 9.04 -6.28
CA GLY A 21 -0.13 9.23 -4.95
C GLY A 21 -1.49 8.55 -4.73
N SER A 22 -2.07 7.92 -5.75
CA SER A 22 -3.32 7.16 -5.64
C SER A 22 -3.15 5.95 -4.73
N GLU A 23 -4.22 5.58 -4.02
CA GLU A 23 -4.27 4.28 -3.33
C GLU A 23 -4.09 3.15 -4.35
N ILE A 24 -3.22 2.21 -4.00
CA ILE A 24 -3.01 0.98 -4.76
C ILE A 24 -4.08 0.00 -4.30
N ASP A 25 -5.01 -0.33 -5.19
CA ASP A 25 -5.94 -1.43 -4.99
C ASP A 25 -5.12 -2.73 -5.05
N GLU A 26 -4.89 -3.34 -3.89
CA GLU A 26 -3.87 -4.39 -3.73
C GLU A 26 -4.18 -5.61 -4.60
N GLN A 27 -3.23 -5.96 -5.46
CA GLN A 27 -3.14 -7.24 -6.16
C GLN A 27 -2.16 -8.18 -5.44
N HIS A 28 -2.16 -9.46 -5.85
CA HIS A 28 -1.44 -10.63 -5.34
C HIS A 28 0.09 -10.47 -5.03
N GLU A 29 0.70 -9.32 -5.35
CA GLU A 29 2.15 -9.08 -5.42
C GLU A 29 2.57 -7.82 -4.63
N CYS A 30 2.89 -8.00 -3.34
CA CYS A 30 3.15 -6.90 -2.39
C CYS A 30 4.43 -6.08 -2.66
N TYR A 31 5.29 -6.47 -3.59
CA TYR A 31 6.61 -5.82 -3.80
C TYR A 31 6.59 -4.59 -4.72
N SER A 32 5.51 -4.35 -5.49
CA SER A 32 5.44 -3.19 -6.39
C SER A 32 5.09 -1.90 -5.64
N ASN A 33 5.79 -0.80 -5.90
CA ASN A 33 5.51 0.52 -5.30
C ASN A 33 4.76 1.47 -6.25
N LYS A 34 4.30 0.95 -7.40
CA LYS A 34 3.53 1.68 -8.41
C LYS A 34 2.22 0.95 -8.66
N CYS A 35 1.13 1.71 -8.84
CA CYS A 35 -0.15 1.16 -9.28
C CYS A 35 -0.07 0.68 -10.73
N ASP A 36 -1.00 -0.17 -11.16
CA ASP A 36 -1.02 -0.74 -12.51
C ASP A 36 -1.10 0.33 -13.60
N ASN A 37 -1.81 1.43 -13.33
CA ASN A 37 -1.90 2.58 -14.24
C ASN A 37 -0.55 3.28 -14.46
N CYS A 38 0.36 3.23 -13.49
CA CYS A 38 1.69 3.82 -13.59
C CYS A 38 2.78 2.79 -13.92
N ASN A 39 2.44 1.50 -13.91
CA ASN A 39 3.33 0.39 -14.22
C ASN A 39 3.14 -0.05 -15.68
N ILE A 40 3.20 0.92 -16.59
CA ILE A 40 3.10 0.70 -18.03
C ILE A 40 4.52 0.40 -18.54
N LEU A 41 4.67 -0.71 -19.28
CA LEU A 41 5.92 -1.14 -19.91
C LEU A 41 6.28 -0.27 -21.12
#